data_AF-A0A4Z2E0C7-F1
#
_entry.id   AF-A0A4Z2E0C7-F1
#
_cell.length_a   1.000
_cell.length_b   1.000
_cell.length_c   1.000
_cell.angle_alpha   90.00
_cell.angle_beta   90.00
_cell.angle_gamma   90.00
#
_symmetry.space_group_name_H-M   'P 1'
#
loop_
_entity.id
_entity.type
_entity.pdbx_description
1 polymer ?
#
loop_
_entity_poly.entity_id
_entity_poly.type
_entity_poly.pdbx_seq_one_letter_code
_entity_poly.pdbx_strand_id
1 'polypeptide(L)'
;MFFNNGINPLRRRNRFKSVQLAPLQLDIHFSHLCQRAVDKALESPNGHLDLFLRFLLGLSLKTNQTLLRGLLETTGSKHKVKETLVQYIKKKIKDSPSPEKSINLFHCLNELDDRSLVDDIQQYLKSGRLLENKLSSSQWSALVFILLSSQKDLDVFDLRKFSASEEGFLRLLPVVKASKTAL
;
A
#
# COMPACT_ATOMS: atom_id res chain seq x y z
N MET A 1 -40.82 -9.69 28.28
CA MET A 1 -41.57 -9.71 27.01
C MET A 1 -41.12 -8.53 26.18
N PHE A 2 -40.55 -8.76 24.99
CA PHE A 2 -40.22 -7.71 24.03
C PHE A 2 -41.34 -7.62 23.00
N PHE A 3 -41.92 -6.44 22.82
CA PHE A 3 -42.96 -6.19 21.82
C PHE A 3 -42.29 -6.00 20.45
N ASN A 4 -42.53 -6.94 19.55
CA ASN A 4 -42.08 -6.87 18.16
C ASN A 4 -43.14 -6.12 17.33
N ASN A 5 -42.99 -4.81 17.18
CA ASN A 5 -43.94 -3.98 16.41
C ASN A 5 -43.68 -3.97 14.90
N GLY A 6 -42.78 -4.81 14.36
CA GLY A 6 -42.57 -4.94 12.91
C GLY A 6 -42.03 -3.68 12.21
N ILE A 7 -41.66 -2.63 12.95
CA ILE A 7 -41.08 -1.41 12.40
C ILE A 7 -39.56 -1.56 12.42
N ASN A 8 -38.95 -1.62 11.22
CA ASN A 8 -37.50 -1.54 11.08
C ASN A 8 -37.05 -0.08 11.26
N PRO A 9 -36.33 0.28 12.34
CA PRO A 9 -35.88 1.65 12.60
C PRO A 9 -34.84 2.15 11.58
N LEU A 10 -34.26 1.26 10.77
CA LEU A 10 -33.34 1.63 9.67
C LEU A 10 -34.07 2.06 8.40
N ARG A 11 -35.41 2.03 8.36
CA ARG A 11 -36.19 2.49 7.21
C ARG A 11 -36.31 4.03 7.20
N ARG A 12 -35.17 4.74 7.19
CA ARG A 12 -35.14 6.14 6.78
C ARG A 12 -35.22 6.23 5.27
N ARG A 13 -36.32 6.78 4.76
CA ARG A 13 -36.49 7.12 3.34
C ARG A 13 -35.76 8.43 3.06
N ASN A 14 -34.42 8.38 3.01
CA ASN A 14 -33.66 9.48 2.45
C ASN A 14 -33.84 9.44 0.92
N ARG A 15 -34.63 10.36 0.36
CA ARG A 15 -34.55 10.72 -1.06
C ARG A 15 -33.23 11.49 -1.26
N PHE A 16 -32.12 10.78 -1.27
CA PHE A 16 -30.94 11.29 -1.97
C PHE A 16 -31.31 11.30 -3.45
N LYS A 17 -31.36 12.48 -4.07
CA LYS A 17 -31.41 12.58 -5.53
C LYS A 17 -30.14 11.90 -6.03
N SER A 18 -30.27 10.76 -6.69
CA SER A 18 -29.16 10.10 -7.35
C SER A 18 -28.65 11.05 -8.42
N VAL A 19 -27.53 11.72 -8.17
CA VAL A 19 -26.79 12.38 -9.24
C VAL A 19 -26.28 11.24 -10.12
N GLN A 20 -26.89 11.02 -11.28
CA GLN A 20 -26.39 10.08 -12.27
C GLN A 20 -25.08 10.64 -12.83
N LEU A 21 -23.97 10.27 -12.19
CA LEU A 21 -22.62 10.50 -12.70
C LEU A 21 -22.33 9.41 -13.73
N ALA A 22 -21.85 9.80 -14.91
CA ALA A 22 -21.46 8.83 -15.92
C ALA A 22 -20.39 7.86 -15.35
N PRO A 23 -20.43 6.56 -15.68
CA PRO A 23 -19.49 5.55 -15.18
C PRO A 23 -18.01 5.94 -15.22
N LEU A 24 -17.58 6.59 -16.30
CA LEU A 24 -16.22 7.07 -16.50
C LEU A 24 -15.85 8.20 -15.53
N GLN A 25 -16.81 9.06 -15.18
CA GLN A 25 -16.62 10.20 -14.31
C GLN A 25 -16.49 9.77 -12.84
N LEU A 26 -17.20 8.71 -12.45
CA LEU A 26 -17.06 8.07 -11.14
C LEU A 26 -15.68 7.38 -10.98
N ASP A 27 -15.21 6.69 -12.02
CA ASP A 27 -13.90 6.02 -12.04
C ASP A 27 -12.73 7.01 -11.92
N ILE A 28 -12.79 8.14 -12.65
CA ILE A 28 -11.81 9.24 -12.53
C ILE A 28 -11.84 9.87 -11.15
N HIS A 29 -13.04 10.11 -10.61
CA HIS A 29 -13.19 10.74 -9.30
C HIS A 29 -12.67 9.84 -8.17
N PHE A 30 -12.86 8.52 -8.27
CA PHE A 30 -12.35 7.57 -7.29
C PHE A 30 -10.83 7.41 -7.35
N SER A 31 -10.23 7.38 -8.56
CA SER A 31 -8.77 7.40 -8.73
C SER A 31 -8.15 8.63 -8.07
N HIS A 32 -8.73 9.81 -8.33
CA HIS A 32 -8.25 11.06 -7.77
C HIS A 32 -8.42 11.11 -6.24
N LEU A 33 -9.54 10.58 -5.72
CA LEU A 33 -9.74 10.39 -4.28
C LEU A 33 -8.64 9.53 -3.65
N CYS A 34 -8.31 8.40 -4.27
CA CYS A 34 -7.26 7.50 -3.79
C CYS A 34 -5.88 8.17 -3.81
N GLN A 35 -5.55 8.90 -4.88
CA GLN A 35 -4.29 9.66 -4.96
C GLN A 35 -4.19 10.72 -3.85
N ARG A 36 -5.28 11.47 -3.60
CA ARG A 36 -5.32 12.44 -2.49
C ARG A 36 -5.22 11.77 -1.13
N ALA A 37 -5.80 10.58 -0.96
CA ALA A 37 -5.68 9.80 0.27
C ALA A 37 -4.23 9.33 0.49
N VAL A 38 -3.54 8.90 -0.57
CA VAL A 38 -2.09 8.60 -0.53
C VAL A 38 -1.31 9.82 -0.06
N ASP A 39 -1.55 10.99 -0.66
CA ASP A 39 -0.85 12.23 -0.26
C ASP A 39 -1.13 12.61 1.19
N LYS A 40 -2.40 12.52 1.63
CA LYS A 40 -2.77 12.82 3.02
C LYS A 40 -2.16 11.85 4.03
N ALA A 41 -2.07 10.56 3.70
CA ALA A 41 -1.37 9.60 4.55
C ALA A 41 0.13 9.92 4.63
N LEU A 42 0.76 10.33 3.51
CA LEU A 42 2.17 10.73 3.50
C LEU A 42 2.43 12.05 4.25
N GLU A 43 1.48 12.96 4.31
CA GLU A 43 1.55 14.17 5.14
C GLU A 43 1.35 13.86 6.64
N SER A 44 0.79 12.70 6.98
CA SER A 44 0.54 12.31 8.36
C SER A 44 1.85 12.07 9.11
N PRO A 45 2.06 12.72 10.28
CA PRO A 45 3.31 12.60 11.01
C PRO A 45 3.48 11.25 11.73
N ASN A 46 2.38 10.61 12.11
CA ASN A 46 2.38 9.39 12.94
C ASN A 46 1.72 8.18 12.26
N GLY A 47 1.43 8.27 10.96
CA GLY A 47 0.86 7.15 10.19
C GLY A 47 -0.57 6.74 10.60
N HIS A 48 -1.30 7.56 11.35
CA HIS A 48 -2.66 7.21 11.79
C HIS A 48 -3.66 6.96 10.63
N LEU A 49 -3.32 7.43 9.41
CA LEU A 49 -4.11 7.22 8.20
C LEU A 49 -3.69 5.96 7.41
N ASP A 50 -2.62 5.26 7.82
CA ASP A 50 -2.02 4.19 7.02
C ASP A 50 -2.96 2.98 6.87
N LEU A 51 -3.60 2.56 7.96
CA LEU A 51 -4.59 1.48 7.90
C LEU A 51 -5.84 1.90 7.11
N PHE A 52 -6.28 3.14 7.28
CA PHE A 52 -7.42 3.66 6.52
C PHE A 52 -7.13 3.71 5.02
N LEU A 53 -5.93 4.15 4.63
CA LEU A 53 -5.49 4.16 3.25
C LEU A 53 -5.48 2.75 2.67
N ARG A 54 -4.84 1.79 3.35
CA ARG A 54 -4.81 0.38 2.91
C ARG A 54 -6.21 -0.18 2.68
N PHE A 55 -7.11 0.06 3.63
CA PHE A 55 -8.51 -0.34 3.50
C PHE A 55 -9.17 0.30 2.28
N LEU A 56 -9.04 1.62 2.10
CA LEU A 56 -9.61 2.36 0.97
C LEU A 56 -9.09 1.82 -0.38
N LEU A 57 -7.79 1.53 -0.48
CA LEU A 57 -7.21 0.98 -1.69
C LEU A 57 -7.63 -0.47 -1.94
N GLY A 58 -7.77 -1.28 -0.89
CA GLY A 58 -8.34 -2.63 -0.99
C GLY A 58 -9.79 -2.59 -1.51
N LEU A 59 -10.58 -1.58 -1.16
CA LEU A 59 -11.92 -1.38 -1.73
C LEU A 59 -11.91 -1.01 -3.23
N SER A 60 -10.79 -0.55 -3.77
CA SER A 60 -10.65 -0.27 -5.22
C SER A 60 -10.62 -1.54 -6.07
N LEU A 61 -10.29 -2.69 -5.47
CA LEU A 61 -10.23 -3.97 -6.16
C LEU A 61 -11.62 -4.41 -6.63
N LYS A 62 -11.69 -4.92 -7.86
CA LYS A 62 -12.93 -5.40 -8.48
C LYS A 62 -13.64 -6.47 -7.64
N THR A 63 -12.87 -7.36 -7.01
CA THR A 63 -13.36 -8.40 -6.10
C THR A 63 -14.12 -7.79 -4.93
N ASN A 64 -13.55 -6.77 -4.30
CA ASN A 64 -14.11 -6.12 -3.11
C ASN A 64 -15.26 -5.16 -3.43
N GLN A 65 -15.27 -4.53 -4.61
CA GLN A 65 -16.40 -3.70 -5.04
C GLN A 65 -17.67 -4.50 -5.31
N THR A 66 -17.55 -5.80 -5.62
CA THR A 66 -18.73 -6.66 -5.77
C THR A 66 -19.50 -6.75 -4.46
N LEU A 67 -18.79 -6.76 -3.32
CA LEU A 67 -19.38 -6.72 -1.98
C LEU A 67 -20.04 -5.36 -1.66
N LEU A 68 -19.58 -4.29 -2.31
CA LEU A 68 -20.08 -2.93 -2.14
C LEU A 68 -21.04 -2.50 -3.25
N ARG A 69 -21.57 -3.40 -4.09
CA ARG A 69 -22.44 -3.04 -5.23
C ARG A 69 -23.68 -2.23 -4.84
N GLY A 70 -24.16 -2.36 -3.60
CA GLY A 70 -25.26 -1.55 -3.05
C GLY A 70 -24.86 -0.13 -2.59
N LEU A 71 -23.56 0.16 -2.49
CA LEU A 71 -22.98 1.43 -2.06
C LEU A 71 -22.19 2.13 -3.19
N LEU A 72 -21.61 1.35 -4.10
CA LEU A 72 -20.79 1.81 -5.22
C LEU A 72 -21.34 1.19 -6.52
N GLU A 73 -21.77 2.02 -7.46
CA GLU A 73 -22.18 1.55 -8.78
C GLU A 73 -20.99 0.92 -9.51
N THR A 74 -21.13 -0.32 -9.95
CA THR A 74 -20.04 -1.04 -10.62
C THR A 74 -19.90 -0.63 -12.08
N THR A 75 -18.78 0.02 -12.41
CA THR A 75 -18.44 0.55 -13.74
C THR A 75 -17.35 -0.26 -14.46
N GLY A 76 -17.22 -0.10 -15.78
CA GLY A 76 -16.39 -0.96 -16.67
C GLY A 76 -14.94 -0.51 -16.93
N SER A 77 -14.52 0.70 -16.52
CA SER A 77 -13.23 1.32 -16.91
C SER A 77 -12.11 1.12 -15.85
N LYS A 78 -12.11 -0.02 -15.17
CA LYS A 78 -11.39 -0.17 -13.89
C LYS A 78 -9.92 -0.57 -13.98
N HIS A 79 -9.50 -1.24 -15.05
CA HIS A 79 -8.10 -1.69 -15.17
C HIS A 79 -7.13 -0.50 -15.28
N LYS A 80 -7.48 0.49 -16.11
CA LYS A 80 -6.70 1.72 -16.31
C LYS A 80 -6.54 2.54 -15.03
N VAL A 81 -7.58 2.56 -14.18
CA VAL A 81 -7.55 3.25 -12.88
C VAL A 81 -6.58 2.59 -11.91
N LYS A 82 -6.66 1.25 -11.75
CA LYS A 82 -5.73 0.49 -10.91
C LYS A 82 -4.28 0.74 -11.34
N GLU A 83 -4.00 0.61 -12.63
CA GLU A 83 -2.65 0.80 -13.16
C GLU A 83 -2.13 2.22 -12.91
N THR A 84 -2.97 3.23 -13.13
CA THR A 84 -2.62 4.64 -12.83
C THR A 84 -2.27 4.83 -11.36
N LEU A 85 -3.04 4.24 -10.45
CA LEU A 85 -2.80 4.34 -9.01
C LEU A 85 -1.53 3.59 -8.58
N VAL A 86 -1.29 2.40 -9.12
CA VAL A 86 -0.05 1.63 -8.90
C VAL A 86 1.17 2.44 -9.33
N GLN A 87 1.15 3.03 -10.52
CA GLN A 87 2.26 3.85 -11.01
C GLN A 87 2.46 5.11 -10.14
N TYR A 88 1.38 5.71 -9.66
CA TYR A 88 1.46 6.82 -8.72
C TYR A 88 2.15 6.44 -7.42
N ILE A 89 1.78 5.31 -6.81
CA ILE A 89 2.38 4.82 -5.57
C ILE A 89 3.86 4.47 -5.79
N LYS A 90 4.21 3.79 -6.89
CA LYS A 90 5.61 3.49 -7.25
C LYS A 90 6.44 4.77 -7.40
N LYS A 91 5.87 5.83 -8.00
CA LYS A 91 6.50 7.14 -8.06
C LYS A 91 6.74 7.71 -6.65
N LYS A 92 5.74 7.68 -5.77
CA LYS A 92 5.89 8.16 -4.38
C LYS A 92 6.95 7.40 -3.60
N ILE A 93 7.11 6.10 -3.83
CA ILE A 93 8.22 5.31 -3.25
C ILE A 93 9.57 5.78 -3.81
N LYS A 94 9.66 6.02 -5.12
CA LYS A 94 10.88 6.52 -5.78
C LYS A 94 11.30 7.90 -5.27
N ASP A 95 10.34 8.75 -4.93
CA ASP A 95 10.56 10.07 -4.31
C ASP A 95 11.16 9.96 -2.89
N SER A 96 11.48 8.74 -2.43
CA SER A 96 12.28 8.44 -1.24
C SER A 96 11.69 8.99 0.07
N PRO A 97 10.45 8.61 0.44
CA PRO A 97 9.85 9.03 1.70
C PRO A 97 10.56 8.31 2.86
N SER A 98 10.20 8.65 4.11
CA SER A 98 10.76 7.95 5.26
C SER A 98 10.54 6.44 5.18
N PRO A 99 11.37 5.61 5.83
CA PRO A 99 11.20 4.15 5.82
C PRO A 99 9.80 3.70 6.20
N GLU A 100 9.19 4.30 7.22
CA GLU A 100 7.85 3.98 7.71
C GLU A 100 6.79 4.25 6.63
N LYS A 101 6.90 5.41 5.96
CA LYS A 101 6.01 5.78 4.85
C LYS A 101 6.21 4.87 3.65
N SER A 102 7.46 4.51 3.33
CA SER A 102 7.76 3.53 2.28
C SER A 102 7.11 2.18 2.57
N ILE A 103 7.22 1.68 3.81
CA ILE A 103 6.58 0.43 4.25
C ILE A 103 5.07 0.50 4.05
N ASN A 104 4.42 1.60 4.47
CA ASN A 104 2.99 1.79 4.23
C ASN A 104 2.63 1.76 2.72
N LEU A 105 3.42 2.42 1.87
CA LEU A 105 3.21 2.40 0.41
C LEU A 105 3.42 1.01 -0.20
N PHE A 106 4.35 0.19 0.30
CA PHE A 106 4.48 -1.21 -0.12
C PHE A 106 3.27 -2.05 0.29
N HIS A 107 2.74 -1.84 1.50
CA HIS A 107 1.48 -2.46 1.88
C HIS A 107 0.34 -2.01 0.95
N CYS A 108 0.28 -0.74 0.56
CA CYS A 108 -0.69 -0.25 -0.41
C CYS A 108 -0.57 -0.94 -1.78
N LEU A 109 0.64 -1.22 -2.26
CA LEU A 109 0.84 -2.00 -3.48
C LEU A 109 0.34 -3.44 -3.33
N ASN A 110 0.57 -4.07 -2.17
CA ASN A 110 0.02 -5.40 -1.87
C ASN A 110 -1.52 -5.41 -1.84
N GLU A 111 -2.17 -4.40 -1.26
CA GLU A 111 -3.63 -4.24 -1.29
C GLU A 111 -4.16 -4.05 -2.73
N LEU A 112 -3.31 -3.61 -3.65
CA LEU A 112 -3.62 -3.49 -5.07
C LEU A 112 -3.16 -4.72 -5.87
N ASP A 113 -2.79 -5.84 -5.24
CA ASP A 113 -2.23 -7.02 -5.89
C ASP A 113 -1.02 -6.72 -6.80
N ASP A 114 -0.23 -5.68 -6.52
CA ASP A 114 1.01 -5.39 -7.23
C ASP A 114 2.22 -5.74 -6.36
N ARG A 115 2.99 -6.74 -6.80
CA ARG A 115 4.21 -7.21 -6.12
C ARG A 115 5.48 -6.95 -6.92
N SER A 116 5.41 -6.20 -8.02
CA SER A 116 6.49 -6.18 -9.00
C SER A 116 7.82 -5.69 -8.41
N LEU A 117 7.81 -4.65 -7.56
CA LEU A 117 9.04 -4.14 -6.92
C LEU A 117 9.64 -5.13 -5.92
N VAL A 118 8.80 -5.91 -5.25
CA VAL A 118 9.23 -6.97 -4.34
C VAL A 118 9.83 -8.12 -5.14
N ASP A 119 9.15 -8.54 -6.21
CA ASP A 119 9.58 -9.62 -7.09
C ASP A 119 10.92 -9.28 -7.76
N ASP A 120 11.08 -8.04 -8.25
CA ASP A 120 12.33 -7.52 -8.83
C ASP A 120 13.51 -7.69 -7.86
N ILE A 121 13.31 -7.34 -6.58
CA ILE A 121 14.36 -7.47 -5.55
C ILE A 121 14.61 -8.91 -5.16
N GLN A 122 13.57 -9.72 -5.02
CA GLN A 122 13.75 -11.15 -4.73
C GLN A 122 14.52 -11.86 -5.85
N GLN A 123 14.25 -11.51 -7.11
CA GLN A 123 15.00 -12.02 -8.26
C GLN A 123 16.46 -11.56 -8.22
N TYR A 124 16.71 -10.28 -7.88
CA TYR A 124 18.07 -9.78 -7.69
C TYR A 124 18.82 -10.57 -6.61
N LEU A 125 18.22 -10.78 -5.43
CA LEU A 125 18.84 -11.52 -4.33
C LEU A 125 19.14 -12.99 -4.72
N LYS A 126 18.24 -13.64 -5.46
CA LYS A 126 18.45 -15.00 -5.98
C LYS A 126 19.63 -15.11 -6.96
N SER A 127 20.04 -14.01 -7.59
CA SER A 127 21.18 -14.01 -8.51
C SER A 127 22.54 -14.14 -7.80
N GLY A 128 22.57 -14.12 -6.45
CA GLY A 128 23.80 -14.33 -5.66
C GLY A 128 24.81 -13.19 -5.75
N ARG A 129 24.47 -12.09 -6.43
CA ARG A 129 25.31 -10.89 -6.50
C ARG A 129 25.24 -10.15 -5.16
N LEU A 130 26.39 -9.80 -4.59
CA LEU A 130 26.44 -8.83 -3.49
C LEU A 130 25.72 -7.55 -3.94
N LEU A 131 24.96 -6.88 -3.04
CA LEU A 131 24.36 -5.59 -3.35
C LEU A 131 25.46 -4.52 -3.40
N GLU A 132 26.36 -4.61 -4.38
CA GLU A 132 27.32 -3.56 -4.69
C GLU A 132 26.54 -2.33 -5.14
N ASN A 133 26.28 -1.35 -4.26
CA ASN A 133 25.84 0.06 -4.52
C ASN A 133 24.98 0.39 -5.77
N LYS A 134 24.25 -0.58 -6.34
CA LYS A 134 23.57 -0.49 -7.65
C LYS A 134 22.06 -0.52 -7.50
N LEU A 135 21.54 -0.71 -6.29
CA LEU A 135 20.10 -0.66 -6.06
C LEU A 135 19.60 0.78 -6.17
N SER A 136 18.51 0.96 -6.91
CA SER A 136 17.77 2.22 -6.91
C SER A 136 17.09 2.46 -5.55
N SER A 137 16.63 3.68 -5.28
CA SER A 137 15.98 4.01 -4.00
C SER A 137 14.73 3.16 -3.74
N SER A 138 13.91 2.88 -4.76
CA SER A 138 12.73 2.01 -4.63
C SER A 138 13.11 0.56 -4.37
N GLN A 139 14.24 0.10 -4.92
CA GLN A 139 14.80 -1.23 -4.69
C GLN A 139 15.35 -1.38 -3.27
N TRP A 140 16.06 -0.40 -2.73
CA TRP A 140 16.43 -0.37 -1.31
C TRP A 140 15.20 -0.42 -0.40
N SER A 141 14.18 0.37 -0.72
CA SER A 141 12.95 0.41 0.07
C SER A 141 12.21 -0.93 0.01
N ALA A 142 12.21 -1.61 -1.15
CA ALA A 142 11.64 -2.95 -1.30
C ALA A 142 12.41 -4.00 -0.49
N LEU A 143 13.76 -3.93 -0.45
CA LEU A 143 14.58 -4.82 0.37
C LEU A 143 14.25 -4.65 1.86
N VAL A 144 14.23 -3.41 2.35
CA VAL A 144 13.86 -3.10 3.75
C VAL A 144 12.47 -3.64 4.06
N PHE A 145 11.50 -3.41 3.17
CA PHE A 145 10.15 -3.93 3.31
C PHE A 145 10.11 -5.46 3.41
N ILE A 146 10.82 -6.17 2.54
CA ILE A 146 10.90 -7.64 2.57
C ILE A 146 11.48 -8.13 3.89
N LEU A 147 12.57 -7.51 4.35
CA LEU A 147 13.26 -7.91 5.59
C LEU A 147 12.36 -7.72 6.82
N LEU A 148 11.72 -6.55 6.93
CA LEU A 148 10.83 -6.21 8.05
C LEU A 148 9.50 -6.97 8.00
N SER A 149 9.03 -7.36 6.81
CA SER A 149 7.77 -8.10 6.64
C SER A 149 7.95 -9.61 6.66
N SER A 150 9.20 -10.09 6.58
CA SER A 150 9.46 -11.52 6.72
C SER A 150 9.10 -11.93 8.14
N GLN A 151 8.18 -12.87 8.32
CA GLN A 151 7.79 -13.41 9.64
C GLN A 151 8.94 -14.16 10.35
N LYS A 152 10.18 -14.01 9.89
CA LYS A 152 11.37 -14.56 10.52
C LYS A 152 11.80 -13.60 11.62
N ASP A 153 12.08 -14.13 12.81
CA ASP A 153 12.65 -13.34 13.89
C ASP A 153 13.95 -12.65 13.43
N LEU A 154 13.98 -11.33 13.54
CA LEU A 154 15.17 -10.50 13.32
C LEU A 154 16.17 -10.65 14.50
N ASP A 155 16.37 -11.86 15.01
CA ASP A 155 17.22 -12.10 16.17
C ASP A 155 18.68 -11.77 15.88
N VAL A 156 19.19 -12.21 14.72
CA VAL A 156 20.53 -11.87 14.23
C VAL A 156 20.45 -11.40 12.79
N PHE A 157 20.71 -10.12 12.55
CA PHE A 157 20.81 -9.52 11.22
C PHE A 157 22.27 -9.31 10.82
N ASP A 158 22.75 -10.14 9.88
CA ASP A 158 24.10 -10.03 9.33
C ASP A 158 24.12 -9.03 8.16
N LEU A 159 24.52 -7.80 8.45
CA LEU A 159 24.49 -6.69 7.50
C LEU A 159 25.37 -6.96 6.28
N ARG A 160 26.48 -7.68 6.49
CA ARG A 160 27.49 -8.00 5.48
C ARG A 160 26.95 -8.86 4.33
N LYS A 161 25.84 -9.58 4.56
CA LYS A 161 25.14 -10.33 3.51
C LYS A 161 24.45 -9.43 2.49
N PHE A 162 24.18 -8.18 2.87
CA PHE A 162 23.45 -7.23 2.06
C PHE A 162 24.37 -6.12 1.56
N SER A 163 25.08 -5.43 2.44
CA SER A 163 25.97 -4.34 2.03
C SER A 163 27.24 -4.28 2.86
N ALA A 164 28.34 -3.88 2.23
CA ALA A 164 29.59 -3.49 2.88
C ALA A 164 29.83 -1.97 2.85
N SER A 165 28.88 -1.18 2.33
CA SER A 165 28.99 0.28 2.19
C SER A 165 28.24 1.04 3.28
N GLU A 166 28.72 2.24 3.60
CA GLU A 166 28.06 3.18 4.53
C GLU A 166 26.64 3.53 4.07
N GLU A 167 26.43 3.79 2.77
CA GLU A 167 25.09 4.06 2.22
C GLU A 167 24.15 2.87 2.43
N GLY A 168 24.61 1.64 2.16
CA GLY A 168 23.78 0.46 2.41
C GLY A 168 23.47 0.27 3.89
N PHE A 169 24.41 0.58 4.79
CA PHE A 169 24.14 0.60 6.23
C PHE A 169 23.06 1.62 6.59
N LEU A 170 23.16 2.87 6.12
CA LEU A 170 22.17 3.91 6.36
C LEU A 170 20.78 3.50 5.86
N ARG A 171 20.71 2.87 4.68
CA ARG A 171 19.45 2.34 4.12
C ARG A 171 18.86 1.18 4.93
N LEU A 172 19.71 0.38 5.58
CA LEU A 172 19.30 -0.78 6.37
C LEU A 172 19.13 -0.48 7.87
N LEU A 173 19.36 0.75 8.32
CA LEU A 173 19.11 1.19 9.71
C LEU A 173 17.74 0.77 10.27
N PRO A 174 16.62 0.85 9.51
CA PRO A 174 15.33 0.38 10.01
C PRO A 174 15.33 -1.11 10.39
N VAL A 175 16.02 -1.94 9.60
CA VAL A 175 16.14 -3.39 9.85
C VAL A 175 17.04 -3.64 11.06
N VAL A 176 18.17 -2.94 11.14
CA VAL A 176 19.09 -3.02 12.28
C VAL A 176 18.39 -2.67 13.58
N LYS A 177 17.60 -1.57 13.60
CA LYS A 177 16.82 -1.13 14.77
C LYS A 177 15.75 -2.14 15.19
N ALA A 178 15.17 -2.86 14.25
CA ALA A 178 14.18 -3.89 14.51
C ALA A 178 14.81 -5.24 14.95
N SER A 179 16.13 -5.39 14.83
CA SER A 179 16.84 -6.64 15.14
C SER A 179 17.32 -6.69 16.59
N LYS A 180 17.38 -7.88 17.20
CA LYS A 180 17.95 -8.03 18.57
C LYS A 180 19.47 -7.89 18.57
N THR A 181 20.12 -8.40 17.54
CA THR A 181 21.57 -8.32 17.34
C THR A 181 21.86 -8.07 15.87
N ALA A 182 22.80 -7.18 15.56
CA ALA A 182 23.29 -6.94 14.21
C ALA A 182 24.80 -7.16 14.17
N LEU A 183 25.27 -7.87 13.14
CA LEU A 183 26.68 -8.24 12.93
C LEU A 183 27.19 -7.72 11.58
#